data_AF-H2AML6-F1
#
_entry.id   AF-H2AML6-F1
#
_cell.length_a   1.000
_cell.length_b   1.000
_cell.length_c   1.000
_cell.angle_alpha   90.00
_cell.angle_beta   90.00
_cell.angle_gamma   90.00
#
_symmetry.space_group_name_H-M   'P 1'
#
loop_
_entity.id
_entity.type
_entity.pdbx_description
1 polymer ?
#
loop_
_entity_poly.entity_id
_entity_poly.type
_entity_poly.pdbx_seq_one_letter_code
_entity_poly.pdbx_strand_id
1 'polypeptide(L)'
;MAVIYEVLQKLLLGKAAENDKKTLVFTLGEEARKNIGNIGEDGQITMSLKMIENNRKNVHILFLNRLQYLFMYLMKLEADKDKFQYDNLILYGLDSLIAQYNTEDNAEDLNVEQIRLSNLIFNSIFKIKRKYEIDMLEFIPIDEGAQISLGLLKIEKYWKYVC
;
A
#
# COMPACT_ATOMS: atom_id res chain seq x y z
N MET A 1 8.04 -4.31 10.71
CA MET A 1 7.23 -3.53 11.67
C MET A 1 7.54 -2.03 11.69
N ALA A 2 8.81 -1.58 11.76
CA ALA A 2 9.14 -0.15 11.88
C ALA A 2 8.82 0.72 10.64
N VAL A 3 8.85 0.15 9.44
CA VAL A 3 8.82 0.96 8.20
C VAL A 3 7.45 1.56 7.88
N ILE A 4 6.36 0.78 7.99
CA ILE A 4 5.00 1.34 7.80
C ILE A 4 4.70 2.43 8.84
N TYR A 5 5.20 2.27 10.06
CA TYR A 5 5.04 3.23 11.13
C TYR A 5 5.78 4.53 10.82
N GLU A 6 7.04 4.47 10.37
CA GLU A 6 7.80 5.65 9.95
C GLU A 6 7.17 6.35 8.75
N VAL A 7 6.64 5.60 7.78
CA VAL A 7 5.97 6.19 6.61
C VAL A 7 4.68 6.88 7.04
N LEU A 8 3.83 6.20 7.81
CA LEU A 8 2.61 6.81 8.35
C LEU A 8 2.93 8.00 9.24
N GLN A 9 3.97 7.93 10.07
CA GLN A 9 4.44 9.06 10.86
C GLN A 9 4.94 10.20 9.98
N LYS A 10 5.73 9.95 8.94
CA LYS A 10 6.17 11.00 8.00
C LYS A 10 5.00 11.62 7.25
N LEU A 11 3.94 10.87 6.98
CA LEU A 11 2.73 11.40 6.34
C LEU A 11 1.84 12.16 7.32
N LEU A 12 1.84 11.79 8.60
CA LEU A 12 1.05 12.43 9.65
C LEU A 12 1.77 13.64 10.28
N LEU A 13 3.11 13.61 10.34
CA LEU A 13 3.99 14.65 10.91
C LEU A 13 4.64 15.55 9.86
N GLY A 14 4.84 15.04 8.65
CA GLY A 14 5.45 15.80 7.57
C GLY A 14 4.47 16.77 6.92
N LYS A 15 5.01 17.54 5.95
CA LYS A 15 4.33 18.62 5.19
C LYS A 15 2.95 18.30 4.59
N ALA A 16 2.47 17.05 4.65
CA ALA A 16 1.08 16.71 4.35
C ALA A 16 0.09 17.29 5.38
N ALA A 17 0.51 17.51 6.63
CA ALA A 17 -0.28 18.27 7.61
C ALA A 17 -0.39 19.78 7.29
N GLU A 18 0.53 20.31 6.46
CA GLU A 18 0.56 21.72 6.04
C GLU A 18 -0.18 21.99 4.71
N ASN A 19 -0.52 20.94 3.93
CA ASN A 19 -0.98 21.09 2.53
C ASN A 19 -2.31 20.37 2.18
N ASP A 20 -3.14 19.96 3.14
CA ASP A 20 -4.45 19.32 2.89
C ASP A 20 -4.42 18.07 1.98
N LYS A 21 -3.25 17.43 1.83
CA LYS A 21 -3.10 16.28 0.93
C LYS A 21 -3.83 15.05 1.44
N LYS A 22 -4.64 14.45 0.59
CA LYS A 22 -5.42 13.24 0.89
C LYS A 22 -4.64 11.99 0.53
N THR A 23 -4.58 11.05 1.47
CA THR A 23 -3.83 9.79 1.34
C THR A 23 -4.78 8.62 1.46
N LEU A 24 -4.71 7.68 0.52
CA LEU A 24 -5.39 6.39 0.59
C LEU A 24 -4.37 5.28 0.88
N VAL A 25 -4.60 4.55 1.96
CA VAL A 25 -3.78 3.40 2.37
C VAL A 25 -4.58 2.12 2.18
N PHE A 26 -4.12 1.24 1.29
CA PHE A 26 -4.60 -0.12 1.20
C PHE A 26 -3.82 -0.99 2.18
N THR A 27 -4.54 -1.55 3.15
CA THR A 27 -4.00 -2.51 4.11
C THR A 27 -4.41 -3.91 3.68
N LEU A 28 -3.43 -4.71 3.28
CA LEU A 28 -3.62 -5.93 2.52
C LEU A 28 -3.30 -7.16 3.38
N GLY A 29 -4.31 -8.02 3.56
CA GLY A 29 -4.20 -9.22 4.37
C GLY A 29 -4.42 -9.00 5.87
N GLU A 30 -4.66 -10.11 6.58
CA GLU A 30 -4.97 -10.11 8.01
C GLU A 30 -3.78 -9.67 8.87
N GLU A 31 -2.56 -9.99 8.45
CA GLU A 31 -1.36 -9.61 9.18
C GLU A 31 -1.11 -8.10 9.14
N ALA A 32 -1.26 -7.47 7.96
CA ALA A 32 -1.18 -6.02 7.83
C ALA A 32 -2.28 -5.33 8.65
N ARG A 33 -3.49 -5.92 8.67
CA ARG A 33 -4.61 -5.42 9.47
C ARG A 33 -4.32 -5.48 10.96
N LYS A 34 -3.78 -6.60 11.46
CA LYS A 34 -3.38 -6.75 12.87
C LYS A 34 -2.28 -5.76 13.23
N ASN A 35 -1.29 -5.60 12.36
CA ASN A 35 -0.20 -4.64 12.56
C ASN A 35 -0.71 -3.21 12.70
N ILE A 36 -1.74 -2.81 11.94
CA ILE A 36 -2.38 -1.50 12.09
C ILE A 36 -3.31 -1.44 13.31
N GLY A 37 -4.07 -2.49 13.59
CA GLY A 37 -4.99 -2.55 14.74
C GLY A 37 -4.26 -2.41 16.08
N ASN A 38 -3.10 -3.05 16.21
CA ASN A 38 -2.29 -3.03 17.42
C ASN A 38 -1.60 -1.67 17.67
N ILE A 39 -1.54 -0.78 16.68
CA ILE A 39 -1.04 0.60 16.86
C ILE A 39 -1.93 1.36 17.86
N GLY A 40 -3.18 0.93 18.07
CA GLY A 40 -4.09 1.52 19.06
C GLY A 40 -3.93 1.01 20.49
N GLU A 41 -3.31 -0.16 20.72
CA GLU A 41 -3.34 -0.84 22.03
C GLU A 41 -2.00 -0.85 22.78
N ASP A 42 -0.84 -0.92 22.11
CA ASP A 42 0.44 -1.22 22.80
C ASP A 42 1.62 -0.27 22.47
N GLY A 43 1.39 0.81 21.72
CA GLY A 43 2.45 1.75 21.34
C GLY A 43 2.21 3.14 21.92
N GLN A 44 3.08 3.58 22.83
CA GLN A 44 3.17 4.97 23.26
C GLN A 44 3.22 5.91 22.05
N ILE A 45 2.08 6.51 21.73
CA ILE A 45 2.02 7.68 20.87
C ILE A 45 1.24 8.70 21.66
N THR A 46 1.94 9.69 22.18
CA THR A 46 1.35 10.98 22.51
C THR A 46 0.87 11.63 21.20
N MET A 47 -0.19 11.08 20.63
CA MET A 47 -0.93 11.68 19.53
C MET A 47 -1.55 12.95 20.07
N SER A 48 -0.93 14.09 19.76
CA SER A 48 -1.50 15.40 20.04
C SER A 48 -2.88 15.49 19.39
N LEU A 49 -3.84 16.15 20.04
CA LEU A 49 -5.25 16.23 19.60
C LEU A 49 -5.41 16.66 18.12
N LYS A 50 -4.47 17.45 17.59
CA LYS A 50 -4.38 17.84 16.17
C LYS A 50 -4.12 16.65 15.22
N MET A 51 -3.36 15.64 15.64
CA MET A 51 -3.16 14.41 14.87
C MET A 51 -4.44 13.62 14.74
N ILE A 52 -5.27 13.55 15.78
CA ILE A 52 -6.55 12.84 15.74
C ILE A 52 -7.54 13.57 14.81
N GLU A 53 -7.50 14.90 14.76
CA GLU A 53 -8.32 15.71 13.84
C GLU A 53 -7.87 15.62 12.38
N ASN A 54 -6.56 15.70 12.08
CA ASN A 54 -6.04 15.56 10.72
C ASN A 54 -6.15 14.13 10.17
N ASN A 55 -5.93 13.13 11.03
CA ASN A 55 -6.03 11.70 10.67
C ASN A 55 -7.46 11.33 10.23
N ARG A 56 -8.50 12.01 10.74
CA ARG A 56 -9.90 11.73 10.36
C ARG A 56 -10.35 12.34 9.03
N LYS A 57 -9.66 13.35 8.50
CA LYS A 57 -10.10 14.06 7.28
C LYS A 57 -9.30 13.71 6.03
N ASN A 58 -8.00 13.46 6.18
CA ASN A 58 -7.09 13.38 5.04
C ASN A 58 -6.42 12.02 4.85
N VAL A 59 -6.53 11.08 5.80
CA VAL A 59 -5.98 9.72 5.65
C VAL A 59 -7.12 8.71 5.69
N HIS A 60 -7.34 8.02 4.59
CA HIS A 60 -8.33 6.96 4.50
C HIS A 60 -7.63 5.60 4.41
N ILE A 61 -8.01 4.68 5.30
CA ILE A 61 -7.45 3.32 5.34
C ILE A 61 -8.52 2.35 4.87
N LEU A 62 -8.19 1.53 3.87
CA LEU A 62 -9.05 0.48 3.34
C LEU A 62 -8.42 -0.89 3.59
N PHE A 63 -9.12 -1.73 4.34
CA PHE A 63 -8.68 -3.10 4.62
C PHE A 63 -9.21 -4.06 3.57
N LEU A 64 -8.31 -4.79 2.91
CA LEU A 64 -8.65 -5.78 1.89
C LEU A 64 -7.91 -7.09 2.17
N ASN A 65 -8.66 -8.17 2.32
CA ASN A 65 -8.08 -9.49 2.64
C ASN A 65 -7.84 -10.38 1.42
N ARG A 66 -8.21 -9.92 0.22
CA ARG A 66 -8.09 -10.70 -1.01
C ARG A 66 -7.56 -9.83 -2.14
N LEU A 67 -6.65 -10.40 -2.93
CA LEU A 67 -6.04 -9.71 -4.06
C LEU A 67 -7.06 -9.32 -5.14
N GLN A 68 -8.09 -10.15 -5.33
CA GLN A 68 -9.20 -9.88 -6.25
C GLN A 68 -9.93 -8.56 -5.91
N TYR A 69 -10.12 -8.26 -4.62
CA TYR A 69 -10.78 -7.02 -4.20
C TYR A 69 -9.91 -5.80 -4.44
N LEU A 70 -8.60 -5.93 -4.24
CA LEU A 70 -7.66 -4.88 -4.62
C LEU A 70 -7.76 -4.61 -6.12
N PHE A 71 -7.68 -5.64 -6.95
CA PHE A 71 -7.77 -5.48 -8.41
C PHE A 71 -9.10 -4.83 -8.83
N MET A 72 -10.24 -5.29 -8.31
CA MET A 72 -11.54 -4.67 -8.59
C MET A 72 -11.59 -3.20 -8.19
N TYR A 73 -11.02 -2.86 -7.04
CA TYR A 73 -10.99 -1.47 -6.58
C TYR A 73 -10.12 -0.61 -7.49
N LEU A 74 -8.95 -1.10 -7.90
CA LEU A 74 -8.08 -0.42 -8.86
C LEU A 74 -8.79 -0.21 -10.21
N MET A 75 -9.48 -1.22 -10.74
CA MET A 75 -10.26 -1.07 -11.98
C MET A 75 -11.39 -0.05 -11.83
N LYS A 76 -12.07 -0.02 -10.67
CA LYS A 76 -13.08 0.99 -10.36
C LYS A 76 -12.46 2.39 -10.36
N LEU A 77 -11.31 2.56 -9.70
CA LEU A 77 -10.58 3.82 -9.69
C LEU A 77 -10.18 4.23 -11.11
N GLU A 78 -9.66 3.30 -11.92
CA GLU A 78 -9.29 3.57 -13.32
C GLU A 78 -10.50 3.96 -14.19
N ALA A 79 -11.70 3.46 -13.90
CA ALA A 79 -12.91 3.80 -14.64
C ALA A 79 -13.51 5.17 -14.24
N ASP A 80 -13.44 5.53 -12.95
CA ASP A 80 -14.06 6.75 -12.40
C ASP A 80 -13.28 8.02 -12.74
N LYS A 81 -13.63 8.70 -13.85
CA LYS A 81 -12.89 9.89 -14.33
C LYS A 81 -12.89 11.09 -13.38
N ASP A 82 -13.92 11.26 -12.54
CA ASP A 82 -14.16 12.52 -11.82
C ASP A 82 -14.09 12.40 -10.28
N LYS A 83 -13.59 11.27 -9.74
CA LYS A 83 -13.74 10.96 -8.30
C LYS A 83 -12.47 10.58 -7.55
N PHE A 84 -11.31 10.52 -8.22
CA PHE A 84 -10.07 10.26 -7.49
C PHE A 84 -9.64 11.54 -6.76
N GLN A 85 -9.68 11.50 -5.44
CA GLN A 85 -9.46 12.65 -4.57
C GLN A 85 -8.22 12.50 -3.70
N TYR A 86 -7.32 11.58 -4.05
CA TYR A 86 -6.15 11.27 -3.23
C TYR A 86 -4.88 11.67 -3.97
N ASP A 87 -4.03 12.45 -3.31
CA ASP A 87 -2.72 12.86 -3.81
C ASP A 87 -1.68 11.77 -3.57
N ASN A 88 -1.90 10.94 -2.56
CA ASN A 88 -0.99 9.87 -2.17
C ASN A 88 -1.70 8.51 -2.12
N LEU A 89 -1.00 7.48 -2.58
CA LEU A 89 -1.44 6.09 -2.54
C LEU A 89 -0.39 5.20 -1.91
N ILE A 90 -0.82 4.36 -0.96
CA ILE A 90 0.07 3.45 -0.24
C ILE A 90 -0.53 2.06 -0.27
N LEU A 91 0.29 1.08 -0.62
CA LEU A 91 -0.05 -0.33 -0.52
C LEU A 91 0.80 -0.97 0.56
N TYR A 92 0.16 -1.33 1.66
CA TYR A 92 0.80 -2.02 2.77
C TYR A 92 0.38 -3.49 2.79
N GLY A 93 1.33 -4.41 2.66
CA GLY A 93 1.10 -5.86 2.79
C GLY A 93 0.76 -6.62 1.51
N LEU A 94 1.15 -6.09 0.35
CA LEU A 94 0.94 -6.80 -0.93
C LEU A 94 1.68 -8.15 -0.97
N ASP A 95 2.87 -8.20 -0.36
CA ASP A 95 3.68 -9.41 -0.15
C ASP A 95 2.88 -10.53 0.51
N SER A 96 2.11 -10.23 1.56
CA SER A 96 1.29 -11.21 2.27
C SER A 96 0.18 -11.79 1.39
N LEU A 97 -0.48 -10.98 0.55
CA LEU A 97 -1.49 -11.48 -0.38
C LEU A 97 -0.89 -12.29 -1.52
N ILE A 98 0.28 -11.90 -2.03
CA ILE A 98 0.96 -12.63 -3.11
C ILE A 98 1.55 -13.96 -2.60
N ALA A 99 1.98 -14.01 -1.34
CA ALA A 99 2.47 -15.24 -0.70
C ALA A 99 1.45 -16.37 -0.68
N GLN A 100 0.16 -16.06 -0.63
CA GLN A 100 -0.93 -17.06 -0.64
C GLN A 100 -0.99 -17.87 -1.95
N TYR A 101 -0.36 -17.37 -3.01
CA TYR A 101 -0.27 -18.05 -4.32
C TYR A 101 1.06 -18.79 -4.49
N ASN A 102 1.83 -18.98 -3.41
CA ASN A 102 2.98 -19.84 -3.47
C ASN A 102 2.55 -21.30 -3.47
N THR A 103 2.86 -22.03 -4.53
CA THR A 103 2.58 -23.46 -4.65
C THR A 103 3.79 -24.33 -4.26
N GLU A 104 4.93 -23.71 -3.97
CA GLU A 104 6.19 -24.41 -3.68
C GLU A 104 6.81 -23.90 -2.36
N ASP A 105 6.88 -24.77 -1.36
CA ASP A 105 7.29 -24.41 0.01
C ASP A 105 8.74 -23.90 0.14
N ASN A 106 9.56 -23.92 -0.93
CA ASN A 106 10.98 -23.53 -0.89
C ASN A 106 11.46 -22.79 -2.15
N ALA A 107 10.58 -22.13 -2.90
CA ALA A 107 11.02 -21.37 -4.07
C ALA A 107 11.87 -20.16 -3.64
N GLU A 108 13.10 -20.07 -4.16
CA GLU A 108 14.01 -18.94 -3.92
C GLU A 108 13.52 -17.64 -4.58
N ASP A 109 12.67 -17.75 -5.60
CA ASP A 109 12.13 -16.65 -6.38
C ASP A 109 10.59 -16.75 -6.50
N LEU A 110 9.97 -15.65 -6.95
CA LEU A 110 8.53 -15.61 -7.24
C LEU A 110 8.19 -16.62 -8.35
N ASN A 111 7.14 -17.42 -8.13
CA ASN A 111 6.64 -18.33 -9.16
C ASN A 111 5.89 -17.58 -10.28
N VAL A 112 5.58 -18.27 -11.37
CA VAL A 112 4.94 -17.67 -12.57
C VAL A 112 3.59 -17.02 -12.24
N GLU A 113 2.78 -17.62 -11.37
CA GLU A 113 1.50 -17.07 -10.98
C GLU A 113 1.66 -15.79 -10.16
N GLN A 114 2.57 -15.79 -9.20
CA GLN A 114 2.90 -14.60 -8.40
C GLN A 114 3.44 -13.48 -9.27
N ILE A 115 4.36 -13.76 -10.21
CA ILE A 115 4.88 -12.77 -11.16
C ILE A 115 3.73 -12.19 -11.99
N ARG A 116 2.84 -13.04 -12.53
CA ARG A 116 1.70 -12.60 -13.33
C ARG A 116 0.77 -11.68 -12.54
N LEU A 117 0.40 -12.08 -11.32
CA LEU A 117 -0.49 -11.32 -10.45
C LEU A 117 0.12 -9.98 -10.02
N SER A 118 1.39 -9.98 -9.63
CA SER A 118 2.11 -8.76 -9.26
C SER A 118 2.19 -7.79 -10.43
N ASN A 119 2.55 -8.27 -11.63
CA ASN A 119 2.57 -7.43 -12.83
C ASN A 119 1.20 -6.82 -13.14
N LEU A 120 0.12 -7.58 -12.96
CA LEU A 120 -1.24 -7.08 -13.16
C LEU A 120 -1.55 -5.92 -12.20
N ILE A 121 -1.21 -6.08 -10.91
CA ILE A 121 -1.43 -5.05 -9.88
C ILE A 121 -0.57 -3.81 -10.15
N PHE A 122 0.73 -3.98 -10.38
CA PHE A 122 1.63 -2.85 -10.66
C PHE A 122 1.20 -2.10 -11.91
N ASN A 123 0.90 -2.79 -13.01
CA ASN A 123 0.41 -2.15 -14.24
C ASN A 123 -0.82 -1.27 -13.96
N SER A 124 -1.84 -1.80 -13.28
CA SER A 124 -3.05 -1.04 -12.95
C SER A 124 -2.74 0.17 -12.07
N ILE A 125 -1.91 0.01 -11.04
CA ILE A 125 -1.57 1.11 -10.13
C ILE A 125 -0.76 2.20 -10.82
N PHE A 126 0.22 1.86 -11.65
CA PHE A 126 1.01 2.86 -12.37
C PHE A 126 0.19 3.59 -13.44
N LYS A 127 -0.80 2.92 -14.06
CA LYS A 127 -1.79 3.59 -14.89
C LYS A 127 -2.62 4.60 -14.10
N ILE A 128 -3.12 4.22 -12.92
CA ILE A 128 -3.87 5.12 -12.03
C ILE A 128 -2.99 6.29 -11.59
N LYS A 129 -1.74 6.03 -11.19
CA LYS A 129 -0.76 7.07 -10.83
C LYS A 129 -0.62 8.12 -11.92
N ARG A 130 -0.45 7.69 -13.18
CA ARG A 130 -0.33 8.62 -14.31
C ARG A 130 -1.64 9.33 -14.63
N LYS A 131 -2.76 8.62 -14.59
CA LYS A 131 -4.07 9.18 -14.92
C LYS A 131 -4.48 10.30 -13.96
N TYR A 132 -4.18 10.15 -12.67
CA TYR A 132 -4.59 11.09 -11.63
C TYR A 132 -3.42 11.90 -11.05
N GLU A 133 -2.25 11.83 -11.67
CA GLU A 133 -1.05 12.58 -11.26
C GLU A 133 -0.72 12.40 -9.77
N ILE A 134 -0.79 11.16 -9.28
CA ILE A 134 -0.54 10.84 -7.86
C ILE A 134 0.91 11.22 -7.53
N ASP A 135 1.05 12.15 -6.58
CA ASP A 135 2.33 12.70 -6.11
C ASP A 135 3.22 11.59 -5.53
N MET A 136 2.64 10.80 -4.61
CA MET A 136 3.36 9.77 -3.89
C MET A 136 2.68 8.41 -4.05
N LEU A 137 3.44 7.44 -4.56
CA LEU A 137 3.04 6.04 -4.62
C LEU A 137 4.10 5.19 -3.93
N GLU A 138 3.72 4.52 -2.84
CA GLU A 138 4.60 3.65 -2.07
C GLU A 138 4.02 2.25 -1.87
N PHE A 139 4.91 1.27 -1.93
CA PHE A 139 4.63 -0.14 -1.66
C PHE A 139 5.45 -0.53 -0.44
N ILE A 140 4.78 -0.98 0.61
CA ILE A 140 5.39 -1.28 1.90
C ILE A 140 5.11 -2.74 2.21
N PRO A 141 6.12 -3.62 2.22
CA PRO A 141 5.92 -5.00 2.61
C PRO A 141 5.70 -5.13 4.12
N ILE A 142 5.13 -6.25 4.56
CA ILE A 142 5.08 -6.61 5.98
C ILE A 142 6.48 -6.98 6.46
N ASP A 143 7.18 -7.78 5.65
CA ASP A 143 8.56 -8.22 5.89
C ASP A 143 9.46 -7.84 4.71
N GLU A 144 10.30 -6.81 4.90
CA GLU A 144 11.24 -6.34 3.88
C GLU A 144 12.32 -7.37 3.53
N GLY A 145 12.64 -8.29 4.44
CA GLY A 145 13.66 -9.31 4.23
C GLY A 145 13.14 -10.56 3.52
N ALA A 146 11.82 -10.73 3.40
CA ALA A 146 11.24 -11.89 2.74
C ALA A 146 11.56 -11.91 1.25
N GLN A 147 11.83 -13.11 0.70
CA GLN A 147 12.13 -13.29 -0.72
C GLN A 147 11.01 -12.75 -1.63
N ILE A 148 9.75 -12.92 -1.21
CA ILE A 148 8.60 -12.38 -1.92
C ILE A 148 8.69 -10.86 -2.03
N SER A 149 9.02 -10.17 -0.94
CA SER A 149 9.18 -8.71 -0.91
C SER A 149 10.32 -8.24 -1.80
N LEU A 150 11.46 -8.95 -1.80
CA LEU A 150 12.58 -8.67 -2.69
C LEU A 150 12.22 -8.87 -4.16
N GLY A 151 11.47 -9.94 -4.47
CA GLY A 151 10.94 -10.20 -5.81
C GLY A 151 9.97 -9.11 -6.27
N LEU A 152 9.04 -8.70 -5.39
CA LEU A 152 8.11 -7.60 -5.67
C LEU A 152 8.83 -6.28 -5.90
N LEU A 153 9.89 -5.98 -5.14
CA LEU A 153 10.70 -4.77 -5.32
C LEU A 153 11.36 -4.73 -6.71
N LYS A 154 11.81 -5.88 -7.23
CA LYS A 154 12.35 -5.96 -8.62
C LYS A 154 11.27 -5.59 -9.64
N ILE A 155 10.06 -6.14 -9.49
CA ILE A 155 8.92 -5.85 -10.39
C ILE A 155 8.49 -4.39 -10.28
N GLU A 156 8.40 -3.85 -9.06
CA GLU A 156 8.09 -2.45 -8.81
C GLU A 156 9.08 -1.52 -9.51
N LYS A 157 10.39 -1.76 -9.37
CA LYS A 157 11.44 -0.97 -10.03
C LYS A 157 11.30 -1.00 -11.55
N TYR A 158 10.99 -2.15 -12.12
CA TYR A 158 10.72 -2.26 -13.56
C TYR A 158 9.55 -1.37 -13.98
N TRP A 159 8.41 -1.43 -13.27
CA TRP A 159 7.25 -0.61 -13.63
C TRP A 159 7.47 0.89 -13.38
N LYS A 160 8.24 1.26 -12.34
CA LYS A 160 8.68 2.64 -12.11
C LYS A 160 9.54 3.20 -13.25
N TYR A 161 10.31 2.34 -13.92
CA TYR A 161 11.15 2.74 -15.04
C TYR A 161 10.36 2.87 -16.34
N VAL A 162 9.39 1.98 -16.57
CA VAL A 162 8.61 1.94 -17.82
C VAL A 162 7.45 2.94 -17.84
N CYS A 163 6.93 3.35 -16.67
CA CYS A 163 5.78 4.25 -16.56
C CYS A 163 6.14 5.66 -16.17
#